data_AF-A0A699XBX6-F1
#
_entry.id   AF-A0A699XBX6-F1
#
_cell.length_a   1.000
_cell.length_b   1.000
_cell.length_c   1.000
_cell.angle_alpha   90.00
_cell.angle_beta   90.00
_cell.angle_gamma   90.00
#
_symmetry.space_group_name_H-M   'P 1'
#
loop_
_entity.id
_entity.type
_entity.pdbx_description
1 polymer ?
#
loop_
_entity_poly.entity_id
_entity_poly.type
_entity_poly.pdbx_seq_one_letter_code
_entity_poly.pdbx_strand_id
1 'polypeptide(L)' 'MYCDSKATIAISCNPVQHSRTKHIDFHYQLADLFTKALPVERFQYLVRRLGMRCLTPAELEALENESA' A
#
# COMPACT_ATOMS: atom_id res chain seq x y z
N MET A 1 -9.67 -4.85 -15.67
CA MET A 1 -8.70 -5.88 -16.11
C MET A 1 -8.88 -7.09 -15.21
N TYR A 2 -9.48 -8.16 -15.71
CA TYR A 2 -9.58 -9.42 -14.97
C TYR A 2 -8.58 -10.38 -15.62
N CYS A 3 -7.51 -10.72 -14.91
CA CYS A 3 -6.49 -11.65 -15.37
C CYS A 3 -6.73 -12.99 -14.67
N ASP A 4 -7.52 -13.85 -15.30
CA ASP A 4 -7.80 -15.21 -14.89
C ASP A 4 -6.64 -16.14 -15.27
N SER A 5 -5.55 -16.03 -14.50
CA SER A 5 -4.49 -17.02 -14.57
C SER A 5 -4.98 -18.32 -13.89
N LYS A 6 -4.83 -19.47 -14.58
CA LYS A 6 -5.14 -20.80 -14.02
C LYS A 6 -4.39 -21.05 -12.69
N ALA A 7 -3.23 -20.43 -12.51
CA ALA A 7 -2.47 -20.47 -11.25
C ALA A 7 -3.19 -19.73 -10.11
N THR A 8 -3.82 -18.58 -10.39
CA THR A 8 -4.60 -17.81 -9.40
C THR A 8 -5.77 -18.64 -8.86
N ILE A 9 -6.49 -19.34 -9.75
CA ILE A 9 -7.58 -20.23 -9.37
C ILE A 9 -7.04 -21.40 -8.54
N ALA A 10 -5.97 -22.06 -9.00
CA ALA A 10 -5.38 -23.20 -8.29
C ALA A 10 -4.87 -22.85 -6.88
N ILE A 11 -4.30 -21.65 -6.69
CA ILE A 11 -3.85 -21.16 -5.38
C ILE A 11 -5.06 -20.80 -4.50
N SER A 12 -6.08 -20.16 -5.07
CA SER A 12 -7.31 -19.82 -4.33
C SER A 12 -8.03 -21.05 -3.79
N CYS A 13 -7.95 -22.18 -4.49
CA CYS A 13 -8.57 -23.44 -4.10
C CYS A 13 -7.65 -24.34 -3.25
N ASN A 14 -6.43 -23.90 -2.88
CA ASN A 14 -5.55 -24.69 -2.02
C ASN A 14 -5.91 -24.44 -0.54
N PRO A 15 -6.53 -25.39 0.19
CA PRO A 15 -6.97 -25.18 1.57
C PRO A 15 -5.81 -24.90 2.55
N VAL A 16 -4.57 -25.28 2.21
CA VAL A 16 -3.37 -25.03 3.03
C VAL A 16 -2.88 -23.58 2.91
N GLN A 17 -3.08 -22.94 1.76
CA GLN A 17 -2.58 -21.59 1.48
C GLN A 17 -3.67 -20.53 1.27
N HIS A 18 -4.94 -20.94 1.21
CA HIS A 18 -6.10 -20.06 1.11
C HIS A 18 -6.14 -19.04 2.25
N SER A 19 -5.79 -19.46 3.48
CA SER A 19 -5.70 -18.55 4.64
C SER A 19 -4.50 -17.59 4.58
N ARG A 20 -3.48 -17.90 3.78
CA ARG A 20 -2.24 -17.10 3.64
C ARG A 20 -2.29 -16.10 2.49
N THR A 21 -3.22 -16.26 1.55
CA THR A 21 -3.39 -15.34 0.41
C THR A 21 -4.52 -14.35 0.71
N LYS A 22 -4.27 -13.44 1.65
CA LYS A 22 -5.13 -12.26 1.81
C LYS A 22 -5.01 -11.40 0.54
N HIS A 23 -6.15 -11.12 -0.11
CA HIS A 23 -6.21 -10.12 -1.17
C HIS A 23 -5.90 -8.75 -0.56
N ILE A 24 -4.74 -8.19 -0.92
CA ILE A 24 -4.35 -6.84 -0.56
C ILE A 24 -4.64 -5.97 -1.78
N ASP A 25 -5.32 -4.84 -1.57
CA ASP A 25 -5.59 -3.90 -2.66
C ASP A 25 -4.27 -3.47 -3.33
N PHE A 26 -4.29 -3.34 -4.66
CA PHE A 26 -3.12 -2.94 -5.44
C PHE A 26 -2.53 -1.61 -4.97
N HIS A 27 -3.36 -0.67 -4.50
CA HIS A 27 -2.88 0.60 -3.93
C HIS A 27 -2.01 0.38 -2.69
N TYR A 28 -2.39 -0.55 -1.81
CA TYR A 28 -1.59 -0.89 -0.65
C TYR A 28 -0.32 -1.66 -1.04
N GLN A 29 -0.38 -2.54 -2.05
CA GLN A 29 0.81 -3.24 -2.54
C GLN A 29 1.83 -2.27 -3.15
N LEU A 30 1.37 -1.26 -3.90
CA LEU A 30 2.25 -0.21 -4.43
C LEU A 30 2.88 0.61 -3.31
N ALA A 31 2.09 1.08 -2.34
CA ALA A 31 2.61 1.82 -1.19
C ALA A 31 3.65 1.00 -0.42
N ASP A 32 3.39 -0.29 -0.24
CA ASP A 32 4.29 -1.23 0.43
C ASP A 32 5.59 -1.44 -0.37
N LEU A 33 5.52 -1.53 -1.70
CA LEU A 33 6.69 -1.62 -2.56
C LEU A 33 7.54 -0.35 -2.47
N PHE A 34 6.92 0.83 -2.51
CA PHE A 34 7.64 2.10 -2.39
C PHE A 34 8.21 2.34 -0.99
N THR A 35 7.58 1.82 0.06
CA THR A 35 8.07 2.01 1.44
C THR A 35 9.07 0.93 1.87
N LYS A 36 8.98 -0.30 1.33
CA LYS A 36 9.91 -1.40 1.64
C LYS A 36 11.11 -1.48 0.71
N ALA A 37 10.96 -1.17 -0.58
CA ALA A 37 12.05 -1.28 -1.55
C ALA A 37 12.94 -0.03 -1.59
N LEU A 38 12.48 1.10 -1.05
CA LEU A 38 13.27 2.33 -0.97
C LEU A 38 13.83 2.50 0.45
N PRO A 39 15.17 2.63 0.60
CA PRO A 39 15.77 3.14 1.82
C PRO A 39 15.12 4.47 2.22
N VAL A 40 14.98 4.69 3.53
CA VAL A 40 14.31 5.85 4.12
C VAL A 40 14.84 7.17 3.52
N GLU A 41 16.13 7.24 3.22
CA GLU A 41 16.78 8.42 2.65
C GLU A 41 16.28 8.71 1.22
N ARG A 42 16.11 7.67 0.40
CA ARG A 42 15.58 7.81 -0.96
C ARG A 42 14.09 8.14 -0.96
N PHE A 43 13.34 7.55 -0.04
CA PHE A 43 11.93 7.89 0.15
C PHE A 43 11.77 9.37 0.56
N GLN A 44 12.55 9.85 1.54
CA GLN A 44 12.53 11.26 1.95
C GLN A 44 12.96 12.20 0.84
N TYR A 45 13.95 11.83 0.03
CA TYR A 45 14.35 12.61 -1.15
C TYR A 45 13.19 12.76 -2.14
N LEU A 46 12.46 11.69 -2.41
CA LEU A 46 11.31 11.71 -3.32
C LEU A 46 10.16 12.56 -2.76
N VAL A 47 9.81 12.40 -1.48
CA VAL A 47 8.78 13.21 -0.80
C VAL A 47 9.09 14.70 -0.95
N ARG A 48 10.34 15.11 -0.70
CA ARG A 48 10.78 16.51 -0.85
C ARG A 48 10.70 16.99 -2.30
N ARG A 49 11.12 16.16 -3.27
CA ARG A 49 11.11 16.51 -4.70
C ARG A 49 9.72 16.60 -5.30
N LEU A 50 8.78 15.79 -4.81
CA LEU A 50 7.38 15.81 -5.20
C LEU A 50 6.59 16.94 -4.52
N GLY A 51 7.20 17.70 -3.61
CA GLY A 51 6.52 18.75 -2.86
C GLY A 51 5.48 18.21 -1.88
N MET A 52 5.57 16.93 -1.52
CA MET A 52 4.66 16.32 -0.55
C MET A 52 5.04 16.74 0.87
N ARG A 53 4.06 17.17 1.66
CA ARG A 53 4.26 17.55 3.07
C ARG A 53 4.03 16.35 3.97
N CYS A 54 4.96 16.07 4.87
CA CYS A 54 4.74 15.13 5.96
C CYS A 54 3.85 15.79 7.02
N LEU A 55 2.76 15.15 7.39
CA LEU A 55 1.88 15.60 8.46
C LEU A 55 2.19 14.83 9.74
N THR A 56 2.12 15.51 10.87
CA THR A 56 2.09 14.87 12.18
C THR A 56 0.70 14.27 12.43
N PRO A 57 0.58 13.25 13.32
CA PRO A 57 -0.73 12.69 13.66
C PRO A 57 -1.73 13.76 14.16
N ALA A 58 -1.25 14.74 14.92
CA ALA A 58 -2.07 15.85 15.41
C ALA A 58 -2.57 16.78 14.28
N GLU A 59 -1.74 17.06 13.26
CA GLU A 59 -2.15 17.82 12.07
C GLU A 59 -3.15 17.02 11.22
N LEU A 60 -2.99 15.69 11.15
CA LEU A 60 -3.91 14.82 10.40
C LEU A 60 -5.29 14.79 11.05
N GLU A 61 -5.35 14.62 12.37
CA GLU A 61 -6.61 14.69 13.14
C GLU A 61 -7.28 16.06 12.98
N ALA A 62 -6.52 17.16 12.96
CA ALA A 62 -7.09 18.50 12.74
C ALA A 62 -7.76 18.63 11.35
N LEU A 63 -7.12 18.13 10.30
CA LEU A 63 -7.64 18.15 8.92
C LEU A 63 -8.91 17.30 8.75
N GLU A 64 -8.97 16.14 9.40
CA GLU A 64 -10.14 15.27 9.36
C GLU A 64 -11.35 15.91 10.06
N ASN A 65 -11.12 16.65 11.15
CA ASN A 65 -12.17 17.35 11.90
C ASN A 65 -12.63 18.66 11.25
N GLU A 66 -11.81 19.31 10.43
CA GLU A 66 -12.20 20.51 9.65
C GLU A 66 -13.09 20.18 8.45
N SER A 67 -13.13 18.92 8.03
CA SER A 67 -13.85 18.47 6.82
C SER A 67 -15.28 17.98 7.11
N ALA A 68 -15.73 18.08 8.36
CA ALA A 68 -17.06 17.67 8.85
C ALA A 68 -17.96 18.89 9.12
#